data_AF-A0A357Y1P7-F1
#
_entry.id   AF-A0A357Y1P7-F1
#
_cell.length_a   1.000
_cell.length_b   1.000
_cell.length_c   1.000
_cell.angle_alpha   90.00
_cell.angle_beta   90.00
_cell.angle_gamma   90.00
#
_symmetry.space_group_name_H-M   'P 1'
#
loop_
_entity.id
_entity.type
_entity.pdbx_description
1 polymer ?
#
loop_
_entity_poly.entity_id
_entity_poly.type
_entity_poly.pdbx_seq_one_letter_code
_entity_poly.pdbx_strand_id
1 'polypeptide(L)' 'MHFGVPELVLILIIGLVVFGPGKLPGVGKALGQSIREFKSANKDDDKKDNMVNVTEQPKELADKTADKK' A
#
# COMPACT_ATOMS: atom_id res chain seq x y z
N MET A 1 10.05 32.36 -9.38
CA MET A 1 8.79 32.12 -8.63
C MET A 1 8.80 30.66 -8.24
N HIS A 2 9.12 30.36 -6.97
CA HIS A 2 9.19 28.97 -6.52
C HIS A 2 7.84 28.64 -5.89
N PHE A 3 6.99 27.92 -6.62
CA PHE A 3 5.93 27.14 -5.98
C PHE A 3 6.62 25.97 -5.29
N GLY A 4 7.06 26.21 -4.07
CA GLY A 4 7.78 25.22 -3.29
C GLY A 4 6.87 24.51 -2.30
N VAL A 5 7.50 23.67 -1.50
CA VAL A 5 6.91 23.14 -0.26
C VAL A 5 6.31 24.24 0.63
N PRO A 6 6.90 25.45 0.78
CA PRO A 6 6.34 26.50 1.65
C PRO A 6 4.93 26.94 1.27
N GLU A 7 4.66 27.19 -0.02
CA GLU A 7 3.34 27.60 -0.51
C GLU A 7 2.29 26.50 -0.28
N LEU A 8 2.64 25.23 -0.50
CA LEU A 8 1.75 24.11 -0.21
C LEU A 8 1.44 23.98 1.28
N VAL A 9 2.44 24.20 2.15
CA VAL A 9 2.24 24.19 3.61
C VAL A 9 1.30 25.32 4.04
N LEU A 10 1.41 26.51 3.46
CA LEU A 10 0.51 27.63 3.75
C LEU A 10 -0.95 27.29 3.40
N ILE A 11 -1.19 26.72 2.21
CA ILE A 11 -2.53 26.27 1.79
C ILE A 11 -3.04 25.18 2.72
N LEU A 12 -2.17 24.24 3.11
CA LEU A 12 -2.51 23.15 4.03
C LEU A 12 -2.92 23.69 5.41
N ILE A 13 -2.24 24.72 5.94
CA ILE A 13 -2.62 25.37 7.20
C ILE A 13 -4.02 26.00 7.08
N ILE A 14 -4.31 26.71 5.99
CA ILE A 14 -5.64 27.29 5.78
C ILE A 14 -6.71 26.19 5.71
N GLY A 15 -6.44 25.12 4.94
CA GLY A 15 -7.31 23.95 4.88
C GLY A 15 -7.50 23.28 6.24
N LEU A 16 -6.46 23.23 7.06
CA LEU A 16 -6.50 22.69 8.42
C LEU A 16 -7.35 23.53 9.37
N VAL A 17 -7.40 24.85 9.22
CA VAL A 17 -8.28 25.70 10.02
C VAL A 17 -9.75 25.47 9.66
N VAL A 18 -10.05 25.26 8.37
CA VAL A 18 -11.41 25.01 7.89
C VAL A 18 -11.88 23.59 8.23
N PHE A 19 -11.05 22.58 7.95
CA PHE A 19 -11.42 21.16 8.11
C PHE A 19 -11.04 20.59 9.47
N GLY A 20 -10.06 21.16 10.17
CA GLY A 20 -9.50 20.66 11.42
C GLY A 20 -8.46 19.54 11.21
N PRO A 21 -7.35 19.52 11.96
CA PRO A 21 -6.30 18.50 11.83
C PRO A 21 -6.77 17.08 12.19
N GLY A 22 -7.81 16.96 13.04
CA GLY A 22 -8.40 15.67 13.38
C GLY A 22 -9.19 15.01 12.23
N LYS A 23 -9.62 15.77 11.21
CA LYS A 23 -10.38 15.23 10.07
C LYS A 23 -9.49 14.72 8.93
N LEU A 24 -8.29 15.28 8.77
CA LEU A 24 -7.30 14.82 7.77
C LEU A 24 -7.00 13.31 7.82
N PRO A 25 -6.69 12.69 8.98
CA PRO A 25 -6.38 11.26 9.01
C PRO A 25 -7.58 10.39 8.62
N GLY A 26 -8.80 10.84 8.90
CA GLY A 26 -10.02 10.14 8.47
C GLY A 26 -10.20 10.18 6.95
N VAL A 27 -10.10 11.38 6.36
CA VAL A 27 -10.19 11.58 4.90
C VAL A 27 -9.07 10.84 4.17
N GLY A 28 -7.83 10.94 4.67
CA GLY A 28 -6.69 10.25 4.11
C GLY A 28 -6.80 8.72 4.16
N LYS A 29 -7.36 8.15 5.24
CA LYS A 29 -7.64 6.71 5.32
C LYS A 29 -8.67 6.26 4.29
N ALA A 30 -9.78 7.00 4.15
CA ALA A 30 -10.82 6.69 3.18
C ALA A 30 -10.28 6.77 1.73
N LEU A 31 -9.61 7.87 1.38
CA LEU A 31 -9.00 8.04 0.07
C LEU A 31 -7.91 6.99 -0.19
N GLY A 32 -7.08 6.69 0.80
CA GLY A 32 -6.02 5.69 0.68
C GLY A 32 -6.57 4.28 0.44
N GLN A 33 -7.69 3.94 1.08
CA GLN A 33 -8.38 2.68 0.83
C GLN A 33 -8.94 2.62 -0.60
N SER A 34 -9.62 3.68 -1.07
CA SER A 34 -10.12 3.75 -2.44
C SER A 34 -9.00 3.67 -3.49
N ILE A 35 -7.88 4.36 -3.27
CA ILE A 35 -6.71 4.29 -4.17
C ILE A 35 -6.10 2.88 -4.16
N ARG A 36 -6.04 2.23 -2.99
CA ARG A 36 -5.53 0.86 -2.86
C ARG A 36 -6.40 -0.13 -3.62
N GLU A 37 -7.71 -0.05 -3.46
CA GLU A 37 -8.68 -0.88 -4.17
C GLU A 37 -8.63 -0.62 -5.68
N PHE A 38 -8.58 0.66 -6.09
CA PHE A 38 -8.42 1.04 -7.50
C PHE A 38 -7.12 0.48 -8.09
N LYS A 39 -6.00 0.59 -7.36
CA LYS A 39 -4.72 0.05 -7.81
C LYS A 39 -4.73 -1.48 -7.89
N SER A 40 -5.36 -2.15 -6.93
CA SER A 40 -5.51 -3.61 -6.95
C SER A 40 -6.33 -4.08 -8.16
N ALA A 41 -7.47 -3.44 -8.43
CA ALA A 41 -8.31 -3.77 -9.57
C ALA A 41 -7.55 -3.62 -10.90
N ASN A 42 -6.89 -2.48 -11.11
CA ASN A 42 -6.08 -2.28 -12.33
C ASN A 42 -4.94 -3.31 -12.43
N LYS A 43 -4.31 -3.67 -11.31
CA LYS A 43 -3.21 -4.64 -11.30
C LYS A 43 -3.69 -6.07 -11.56
N ASP A 44 -4.92 -6.43 -11.20
CA ASP A 44 -5.52 -7.72 -11.54
C ASP A 44 -5.90 -7.81 -13.02
N ASP A 45 -6.31 -6.70 -13.65
CA ASP A 45 -6.48 -6.60 -15.10
C ASP A 45 -5.13 -6.75 -15.85
N ASP A 46 -4.06 -6.13 -15.36
CA ASP A 46 -2.70 -6.31 -15.90
C ASP A 46 -2.12 -7.72 -15.66
N LYS A 47 -2.57 -8.42 -14.61
CA LYS A 47 -2.09 -9.76 -14.21
C LYS A 47 -2.79 -10.91 -14.93
N LYS A 48 -3.79 -10.66 -15.77
CA LYS A 48 -4.36 -11.71 -16.64
C LYS A 48 -3.42 -12.16 -17.76
N ASP A 49 -2.24 -11.56 -17.90
CA ASP A 49 -1.17 -12.02 -18.80
C ASP A 49 -0.06 -12.82 -18.08
N ASN A 50 -0.07 -12.92 -16.75
CA ASN A 50 1.02 -13.56 -15.97
C ASN A 50 0.49 -14.54 -14.92
N MET A 51 -0.19 -15.60 -15.39
CA MET A 51 -0.43 -16.80 -14.57
C MET A 51 0.65 -17.86 -14.86
N VAL A 52 1.80 -17.79 -14.18
CA VAL A 52 2.59 -18.98 -13.79
C VAL A 52 3.36 -18.69 -12.49
N ASN A 53 3.15 -19.58 -11.51
CA ASN A 53 3.93 -19.81 -10.27
C ASN A 53 3.76 -18.79 -9.12
N VAL A 54 3.57 -19.14 -7.84
CA VAL A 54 3.84 -20.36 -7.08
C VAL A 54 2.76 -20.45 -5.98
N THR A 55 1.93 -21.49 -6.01
CA THR A 55 1.39 -22.07 -4.78
C THR A 55 2.51 -22.92 -4.22
N GLU A 56 3.06 -22.60 -3.06
CA GLU A 56 3.77 -23.58 -2.23
C GLU A 56 3.98 -23.00 -0.83
N GLN A 57 3.15 -23.51 0.08
CA GLN A 57 3.42 -23.51 1.51
C GLN A 57 4.58 -24.48 1.78
N PRO A 58 5.68 -24.07 2.43
CA PRO A 58 6.61 -25.03 3.04
C PRO A 58 6.26 -25.15 4.52
N LYS A 59 5.35 -26.08 4.85
CA LYS A 59 5.40 -26.76 6.15
C LYS A 59 6.24 -28.02 5.95
N GLU A 60 7.11 -28.25 6.93
CA GLU A 60 7.42 -29.58 7.44
C GLU A 60 8.21 -30.52 6.52
N LEU A 61 9.54 -30.52 6.68
CA LEU A 61 10.43 -31.70 6.54
C LEU A 61 11.82 -31.33 7.08
N ALA A 62 11.93 -31.28 8.41
CA ALA A 62 13.19 -31.29 9.13
C ALA A 62 13.11 -32.39 10.18
N ASP A 63 13.15 -33.65 9.74
CA ASP A 63 13.46 -34.81 10.56
C ASP A 63 13.96 -35.96 9.69
N LYS A 64 14.89 -36.73 10.26
CA LYS A 64 15.55 -37.96 9.77
C LYS A 64 16.90 -37.77 9.08
N THR A 65 17.91 -37.57 9.92
CA THR A 65 18.85 -38.65 10.30
C THR A 65 19.16 -39.72 9.25
N ALA A 66 20.43 -39.73 8.81
CA ALA A 66 21.29 -40.91 8.58
C ALA A 66 22.63 -40.35 8.02
N ASP A 67 23.74 -40.21 8.77
CA ASP A 67 24.49 -41.28 9.48
C ASP A 67 24.48 -42.55 8.62
N LYS A 68 25.50 -42.90 7.83
CA LYS A 68 26.88 -43.26 8.20
C LYS A 68 27.11 -44.65 7.60
N LYS A 69 28.16 -44.73 6.78
CA LYS A 69 28.99 -45.93 6.54
C LYS A 69 28.41 -47.08 5.71
#